data_AF-A0A9P4HAK7-F1
#
_entry.id   AF-A0A9P4HAK7-F1
#
_cell.length_a   1.000
_cell.length_b   1.000
_cell.length_c   1.000
_cell.angle_alpha   90.00
_cell.angle_beta   90.00
_cell.angle_gamma   90.00
#
_symmetry.space_group_name_H-M   'P 1'
#
loop_
_entity.id
_entity.type
_entity.pdbx_description
1 polymer ?
#
loop_
_entity_poly.entity_id
_entity_poly.type
_entity_poly.pdbx_seq_one_letter_code
_entity_poly.pdbx_strand_id
1 'polypeptide(L)'
;MKRGISLENLLGRLSCSGKGILIRNACHKKSTFFLEYDCTEYVQCGTNTTQRQVETRPCVSCKVATCNECRIHCVYQSIYEKSSDPEDPAELPNFSGFVLLEPLEQPILSPHHLSDLVAACPRWQDPGAGYDGPHHDQGHLDVPLQLSVDAPPECIDDVLERDLSQRLLMSISADSRYGSPSPVLSSICRVTEARLLFLCNACFGQGTPKGPMATWPQFITRSRIAECHCTLKKRFLDRWLCLRCYLHEDSAITVFTSFMPTRDTGLCLCGGVACHTVCLWCWGSLVGDDHGNELSAAIPTDNEDSS
;
A
#
# COMPACT_ATOMS: atom_id res chain seq x y z
N MET A 1 24.71 25.33 -31.92
CA MET A 1 24.46 24.08 -31.15
C MET A 1 22.95 23.84 -31.08
N LYS A 2 22.43 22.81 -31.76
CA LYS A 2 21.02 22.41 -31.62
C LYS A 2 20.90 21.65 -30.30
N ARG A 3 20.23 22.24 -29.29
CA ARG A 3 19.86 21.50 -28.07
C ARG A 3 18.94 20.37 -28.50
N GLY A 4 19.42 19.13 -28.43
CA GLY A 4 18.58 17.96 -28.64
C GLY A 4 17.45 18.01 -27.63
N ILE A 5 16.21 18.04 -28.12
CA ILE A 5 15.03 17.85 -27.27
C ILE A 5 15.19 16.43 -26.71
N SER A 6 15.41 16.31 -25.39
CA SER A 6 15.51 15.00 -24.73
C SER A 6 14.29 14.16 -25.08
N LEU A 7 14.47 12.87 -25.37
CA LEU A 7 13.38 11.93 -25.63
C LEU A 7 12.33 11.96 -24.50
N GLU A 8 12.75 12.25 -23.27
CA GLU A 8 11.88 12.45 -22.11
C GLU A 8 10.90 13.63 -22.29
N ASN A 9 11.34 14.72 -22.91
CA ASN A 9 10.50 15.87 -23.23
C ASN A 9 9.48 15.57 -24.35
N LEU A 10 9.77 14.61 -25.23
CA LEU A 10 8.82 14.13 -26.25
C LEU A 10 7.78 13.18 -25.65
N LEU A 11 8.21 12.25 -24.79
CA LEU A 11 7.33 11.30 -24.12
C LEU A 11 6.42 11.96 -23.08
N GLY A 12 6.88 13.01 -22.41
CA GLY A 12 6.07 13.81 -21.49
C GLY A 12 4.90 14.56 -22.16
N ARG A 13 4.88 14.64 -23.50
CA ARG A 13 3.78 15.26 -24.27
C ARG A 13 2.71 14.28 -24.71
N LEU A 14 2.91 12.98 -24.50
CA LEU A 14 1.88 11.99 -24.79
C LEU A 14 0.79 12.06 -23.73
N SER A 15 -0.46 11.98 -24.15
CA SER A 15 -1.59 11.92 -23.22
C SER A 15 -1.60 10.59 -22.48
N CYS A 16 -2.03 10.61 -21.22
CA CYS A 16 -2.33 9.39 -20.49
C CYS A 16 -3.42 8.59 -21.22
N SER A 17 -3.26 7.26 -21.26
CA SER A 17 -4.18 6.36 -21.97
C SER A 17 -5.48 6.04 -21.22
N GLY A 18 -5.65 6.51 -19.98
CA GLY A 18 -6.82 6.20 -19.15
C GLY A 18 -6.90 4.77 -18.63
N LYS A 19 -5.93 3.89 -18.96
CA LYS A 19 -5.96 2.47 -18.55
C LYS A 19 -5.97 2.26 -17.04
N GLY A 20 -5.45 3.20 -16.26
CA GLY A 20 -5.51 3.13 -14.80
C GLY A 20 -6.94 3.15 -14.27
N ILE A 21 -7.79 4.01 -14.84
CA ILE A 21 -9.23 4.07 -14.50
C ILE A 21 -9.93 2.76 -14.82
N LEU A 22 -9.65 2.16 -15.98
CA LEU A 22 -10.24 0.87 -16.36
C LEU A 22 -9.88 -0.24 -15.35
N ILE A 23 -8.65 -0.23 -14.85
CA ILE A 23 -8.20 -1.18 -13.82
C ILE A 23 -8.95 -0.94 -12.50
N ARG A 24 -9.04 0.32 -12.06
CA ARG A 24 -9.78 0.69 -10.83
C ARG A 24 -11.23 0.24 -10.90
N ASN A 25 -11.95 0.55 -11.97
CA ASN A 25 -13.33 0.15 -12.17
C ASN A 25 -13.53 -1.37 -12.19
N ALA A 26 -12.51 -2.15 -12.54
CA ALA A 26 -12.57 -3.61 -12.53
C ALA A 26 -12.29 -4.21 -11.14
N CYS A 27 -11.53 -3.51 -10.29
CA CYS A 27 -11.12 -3.99 -8.98
C CYS A 27 -12.03 -3.50 -7.85
N HIS A 28 -12.38 -2.21 -7.88
CA HIS A 28 -13.09 -1.50 -6.82
C HIS A 28 -14.59 -1.80 -6.88
N LYS A 29 -15.18 -2.15 -5.73
CA LYS A 29 -16.60 -2.48 -5.61
C LYS A 29 -17.29 -1.51 -4.67
N LYS A 30 -18.21 -0.72 -5.22
CA LYS A 30 -19.07 0.18 -4.46
C LYS A 30 -19.86 -0.59 -3.41
N SER A 31 -19.92 -0.04 -2.21
CA SER A 31 -20.71 -0.56 -1.11
C SER A 31 -22.22 -0.40 -1.37
N THR A 32 -23.03 -1.01 -0.50
CA THR A 32 -24.48 -0.73 -0.47
C THR A 32 -24.77 0.72 -0.09
N PHE A 33 -23.93 1.32 0.77
CA PHE A 33 -24.05 2.73 1.17
C PHE A 33 -23.93 3.67 -0.03
N PHE A 34 -23.01 3.40 -0.97
CA PHE A 34 -22.92 4.19 -2.20
C PHE A 34 -24.27 4.32 -2.94
N LEU A 35 -25.06 3.24 -2.96
CA LEU A 35 -26.34 3.20 -3.67
C LEU A 35 -27.49 3.82 -2.84
N GLU A 36 -27.35 3.85 -1.51
CA GLU A 36 -28.40 4.31 -0.59
C GLU A 36 -28.35 5.84 -0.37
N TYR A 37 -27.15 6.42 -0.37
CA TYR A 37 -26.92 7.82 0.04
C TYR A 37 -26.64 8.79 -1.13
N ASP A 38 -27.05 8.45 -2.36
CA ASP A 38 -26.87 9.28 -3.56
C ASP A 38 -25.41 9.75 -3.78
N CYS A 39 -24.46 8.86 -3.49
CA CYS A 39 -23.04 9.19 -3.58
C CYS A 39 -22.61 9.41 -5.04
N THR A 40 -21.70 10.36 -5.25
CA THR A 40 -21.07 10.63 -6.56
C THR A 40 -19.67 10.04 -6.61
N GLU A 41 -19.36 9.33 -7.70
CA GLU A 41 -18.03 8.76 -7.94
C GLU A 41 -17.20 9.64 -8.90
N TYR A 42 -15.99 9.98 -8.48
CA TYR A 42 -15.00 10.77 -9.20
C TYR A 42 -13.83 9.89 -9.64
N VAL A 43 -14.07 9.05 -10.65
CA VAL A 43 -13.04 8.16 -11.24
C VAL A 43 -12.90 8.48 -12.73
N GLN A 44 -12.03 9.44 -13.05
CA GLN A 44 -11.77 9.87 -14.43
C GLN A 44 -10.28 10.07 -14.68
N CYS A 45 -9.83 9.77 -15.91
CA CYS A 45 -8.46 10.06 -16.31
C CYS A 45 -8.28 11.57 -16.40
N GLY A 46 -7.31 12.11 -15.67
CA GLY A 46 -7.09 13.56 -15.60
C GLY A 46 -6.81 14.24 -16.94
N THR A 47 -6.37 13.50 -17.97
CA THR A 47 -6.20 14.06 -19.32
C THR A 47 -7.50 14.29 -20.09
N ASN A 48 -8.62 13.74 -19.61
CA ASN A 48 -9.94 13.91 -20.22
C ASN A 48 -10.71 15.09 -19.62
N THR A 49 -10.20 15.69 -18.55
CA THR A 49 -10.87 16.75 -17.81
C THR A 49 -10.19 18.08 -18.11
N THR A 50 -10.91 19.01 -18.75
CA THR A 50 -10.39 20.36 -19.01
C THR A 50 -10.46 21.27 -17.79
N GLN A 51 -11.25 20.90 -16.79
CA GLN A 51 -11.55 21.71 -15.61
C GLN A 51 -10.47 21.64 -14.53
N ARG A 52 -9.61 20.60 -14.52
CA ARG A 52 -8.58 20.41 -13.50
C ARG A 52 -7.21 20.18 -14.13
N GLN A 53 -6.19 20.85 -13.61
CA GLN A 53 -4.80 20.53 -13.96
C GLN A 53 -4.38 19.27 -13.21
N VAL A 54 -4.35 18.13 -13.91
CA VAL A 54 -3.87 16.87 -13.35
C VAL A 54 -2.42 16.65 -13.77
N GLU A 55 -1.56 16.48 -12.77
CA GLU A 55 -0.16 16.17 -13.00
C GLU A 55 -0.01 14.87 -13.81
N THR A 56 0.87 14.91 -14.80
CA THR A 56 1.23 13.76 -15.64
C THR A 56 2.73 13.61 -15.70
N ARG A 57 3.24 12.42 -15.36
CA ARG A 57 4.66 12.07 -15.44
C ARG A 57 4.83 10.70 -16.14
N PRO A 58 6.01 10.41 -16.74
CA PRO A 58 6.28 9.09 -17.28
C PRO A 58 6.36 8.05 -16.17
N CYS A 59 5.74 6.87 -16.39
CA CYS A 59 5.83 5.74 -15.47
C CYS A 59 7.30 5.32 -15.27
N VAL A 60 7.74 5.13 -14.03
CA VAL A 60 9.14 4.79 -13.73
C VAL A 60 9.60 3.49 -14.43
N SER A 61 8.69 2.52 -14.59
CA SER A 61 8.95 1.22 -15.21
C SER A 61 8.82 1.26 -16.73
N CYS A 62 7.62 1.50 -17.27
CA CYS A 62 7.37 1.41 -18.72
C CYS A 62 7.51 2.73 -19.50
N LYS A 63 7.83 3.84 -18.81
CA LYS A 63 8.00 5.20 -19.38
C LYS A 63 6.77 5.81 -20.07
N VAL A 64 5.62 5.13 -20.05
CA VAL A 64 4.35 5.65 -20.58
C VAL A 64 3.85 6.82 -19.72
N ALA A 65 3.43 7.91 -20.37
CA ALA A 65 2.81 9.06 -19.70
C ALA A 65 1.57 8.62 -18.91
N THR A 66 1.58 8.93 -17.61
CA THR A 66 0.56 8.49 -16.66
C THR A 66 0.12 9.70 -15.83
N CYS A 67 -1.16 10.04 -15.84
CA CYS A 67 -1.69 11.09 -14.98
C CYS A 67 -1.84 10.59 -13.53
N ASN A 68 -1.96 11.51 -12.57
CA ASN A 68 -2.11 11.19 -11.15
C ASN A 68 -3.29 10.23 -10.91
N GLU A 69 -4.42 10.43 -11.61
CA GLU A 69 -5.60 9.55 -11.47
C GLU A 69 -5.39 8.11 -11.99
N CYS A 70 -4.33 7.85 -12.78
CA CYS A 70 -4.02 6.56 -13.41
C CYS A 70 -2.76 5.88 -12.87
N ARG A 71 -2.04 6.49 -11.93
CA ARG A 71 -0.93 5.83 -11.20
C ARG A 71 -1.47 5.09 -9.98
N ILE A 72 -0.62 4.28 -9.37
CA ILE A 72 -0.94 3.66 -8.07
C ILE A 72 -0.97 4.72 -6.97
N HIS A 73 -1.96 4.63 -6.08
CA HIS A 73 -2.06 5.34 -4.81
C HIS A 73 -2.23 4.32 -3.69
N CYS A 74 -1.84 4.66 -2.47
CA CYS A 74 -2.14 3.84 -1.29
C CYS A 74 -3.61 3.95 -0.94
N VAL A 75 -4.17 5.16 -1.00
CA VAL A 75 -5.60 5.42 -0.76
C VAL A 75 -6.17 6.26 -1.89
N TYR A 76 -7.14 5.72 -2.60
CA TYR A 76 -7.94 6.46 -3.56
C TYR A 76 -9.19 7.02 -2.87
N GLN A 77 -9.22 8.32 -2.58
CA GLN A 77 -10.49 9.00 -2.34
C GLN A 77 -11.19 9.19 -3.70
N SER A 78 -12.33 8.56 -3.90
CA SER A 78 -13.04 8.61 -5.19
C SER A 78 -14.55 8.69 -5.09
N ILE A 79 -15.10 8.66 -3.88
CA ILE A 79 -16.52 8.75 -3.64
C ILE A 79 -16.76 9.93 -2.70
N TYR A 80 -17.81 10.68 -3.01
CA TYR A 80 -18.25 11.86 -2.29
C TYR A 80 -19.75 11.74 -2.03
N GLU A 81 -20.13 11.98 -0.80
CA GLU A 81 -21.52 12.15 -0.38
C GLU A 81 -21.71 13.60 0.03
N LYS A 82 -22.70 14.26 -0.58
CA LYS A 82 -23.02 15.63 -0.20
C LYS A 82 -23.67 15.62 1.18
N SER A 83 -23.35 16.61 1.99
CA SER A 83 -24.09 16.85 3.23
C SER A 83 -25.59 17.07 2.96
N SER A 84 -26.43 16.52 3.83
CA SER A 84 -27.89 16.60 3.82
C SER A 84 -28.36 18.04 4.03
N ASP A 85 -27.71 18.79 4.93
CA ASP A 85 -27.90 20.23 5.13
C ASP A 85 -26.59 21.01 4.86
N PRO A 86 -26.35 21.44 3.61
CA PRO A 86 -25.16 22.24 3.27
C PRO A 86 -25.07 23.60 3.99
N GLU A 87 -26.17 24.08 4.57
CA GLU A 87 -26.20 25.34 5.31
C GLU A 87 -25.83 25.14 6.79
N ASP A 88 -25.85 23.90 7.29
CA ASP A 88 -25.36 23.57 8.63
C ASP A 88 -23.83 23.36 8.58
N PRO A 89 -23.02 24.27 9.15
CA PRO A 89 -21.57 24.15 9.12
C PRO A 89 -21.02 22.99 9.95
N ALA A 90 -21.85 22.39 10.83
CA ALA A 90 -21.52 21.19 11.60
C ALA A 90 -21.72 19.91 10.79
N GLU A 91 -22.54 19.95 9.75
CA GLU A 91 -22.73 18.82 8.86
C GLU A 91 -21.64 18.81 7.78
N LEU A 92 -20.79 17.78 7.80
CA LEU A 92 -19.68 17.62 6.87
C LEU A 92 -20.07 16.65 5.76
N PRO A 93 -19.58 16.84 4.52
CA PRO A 93 -19.72 15.82 3.49
C PRO A 93 -18.90 14.58 3.85
N ASN A 94 -19.41 13.40 3.49
CA ASN A 94 -18.67 12.16 3.66
C ASN A 94 -17.80 11.88 2.44
N PHE A 95 -16.66 11.25 2.68
CA PHE A 95 -15.76 10.80 1.64
C PHE A 95 -15.44 9.34 1.86
N SER A 96 -15.31 8.60 0.77
CA SER A 96 -14.87 7.22 0.80
C SER A 96 -14.10 6.87 -0.46
N GLY A 97 -13.57 5.66 -0.48
CA GLY A 97 -12.93 5.10 -1.65
C GLY A 97 -12.21 3.81 -1.31
N PHE A 98 -11.00 3.62 -1.83
CA PHE A 98 -10.39 2.29 -1.85
C PHE A 98 -8.90 2.34 -1.50
N VAL A 99 -8.45 1.36 -0.72
CA VAL A 99 -7.02 1.16 -0.46
C VAL A 99 -6.40 0.32 -1.57
N LEU A 100 -5.37 0.87 -2.23
CA LEU A 100 -4.69 0.21 -3.36
C LEU A 100 -5.71 -0.30 -4.39
N LEU A 101 -5.64 -1.57 -4.80
CA LEU A 101 -6.61 -2.21 -5.69
C LEU A 101 -7.56 -3.15 -4.96
N GLU A 102 -7.76 -2.93 -3.66
CA GLU A 102 -8.65 -3.76 -2.86
C GLU A 102 -10.11 -3.44 -3.12
N PRO A 103 -10.99 -4.46 -3.09
CA PRO A 103 -12.34 -4.31 -3.58
C PRO A 103 -13.26 -3.57 -2.60
N LEU A 104 -12.92 -3.55 -1.31
CA LEU A 104 -13.80 -3.01 -0.27
C LEU A 104 -13.65 -1.50 -0.16
N GLU A 105 -14.81 -0.84 -0.07
CA GLU A 105 -14.90 0.61 0.11
C GLU A 105 -14.63 0.98 1.57
N GLN A 106 -13.77 1.97 1.79
CA GLN A 106 -13.40 2.47 3.11
C GLN A 106 -13.78 3.95 3.25
N PRO A 107 -14.40 4.35 4.38
CA PRO A 107 -14.58 5.75 4.70
C PRO A 107 -13.22 6.44 4.85
N ILE A 108 -13.18 7.70 4.44
CA ILE A 108 -12.00 8.56 4.54
C ILE A 108 -12.45 9.84 5.24
N LEU A 109 -12.07 9.96 6.50
CA LEU A 109 -12.41 11.13 7.31
C LEU A 109 -11.46 12.27 6.94
N SER A 110 -12.04 13.37 6.45
CA SER A 110 -11.30 14.63 6.31
C SER A 110 -10.80 15.11 7.70
N PRO A 111 -9.75 15.94 7.76
CA PRO A 111 -9.26 16.48 9.03
C PRO A 111 -10.34 17.17 9.89
N HIS A 112 -11.38 17.74 9.26
CA HIS A 112 -12.49 18.41 9.94
C HIS A 112 -13.42 17.46 10.70
N HIS A 113 -13.43 16.16 10.39
CA HIS A 113 -14.25 15.18 11.11
C HIS A 113 -13.69 14.82 12.50
N LEU A 114 -12.39 15.05 12.75
CA LEU A 114 -11.72 14.55 13.95
C LEU A 114 -11.31 15.66 14.96
N SER A 115 -11.52 16.95 14.67
CA SER A 115 -11.18 18.05 15.59
C SER A 115 -11.73 19.44 15.20
N ASP A 116 -12.07 20.25 16.21
CA ASP A 116 -12.33 21.70 16.11
C ASP A 116 -11.06 22.56 15.85
N LEU A 117 -9.87 21.96 15.96
CA LEU A 117 -8.58 22.66 15.93
C LEU A 117 -8.01 22.90 14.52
N VAL A 118 -8.71 22.48 13.46
CA VAL A 118 -8.24 22.59 12.07
C VAL A 118 -8.84 23.81 11.34
N ALA A 119 -9.06 24.92 12.07
CA ALA A 119 -9.57 26.16 11.48
C ALA A 119 -8.69 26.74 10.35
N ALA A 120 -7.42 26.29 10.26
CA ALA A 120 -6.46 26.78 9.28
C ALA A 120 -6.44 26.00 7.94
N CYS A 121 -6.98 24.77 7.88
CA CYS A 121 -6.97 23.99 6.64
C CYS A 121 -8.28 24.19 5.86
N PRO A 122 -8.21 24.38 4.53
CA PRO A 122 -9.41 24.40 3.68
C PRO A 122 -10.23 23.13 3.90
N ARG A 123 -11.55 23.30 4.03
CA ARG A 123 -12.48 22.17 4.05
C ARG A 123 -12.37 21.42 2.72
N TRP A 124 -12.40 20.09 2.80
CA TRP A 124 -12.53 19.27 1.59
C TRP A 124 -13.87 19.60 0.94
N GLN A 125 -13.84 19.82 -0.37
CA GLN A 125 -15.00 20.19 -1.16
C GLN A 125 -15.35 19.07 -2.13
N ASP A 126 -16.51 19.20 -2.75
CA ASP A 126 -16.90 18.37 -3.88
C ASP A 126 -15.81 18.40 -4.97
N PRO A 127 -15.19 17.26 -5.33
CA PRO A 127 -14.23 17.19 -6.42
C PRO A 127 -14.77 17.70 -7.77
N GLY A 128 -16.09 17.65 -7.98
CA GLY A 128 -16.77 18.16 -9.18
C GLY A 128 -16.85 19.70 -9.27
N ALA A 129 -16.84 20.40 -8.13
CA ALA A 129 -16.83 21.87 -8.07
C ALA A 129 -15.44 22.46 -8.34
N GLY A 130 -14.40 21.62 -8.20
CA GLY A 130 -13.09 21.75 -8.83
C GLY A 130 -12.22 22.90 -8.37
N TYR A 131 -11.26 22.62 -7.48
CA TYR A 131 -9.88 23.13 -7.50
C TYR A 131 -8.91 22.19 -6.77
N ASP A 132 -9.33 21.57 -5.66
CA ASP A 132 -8.42 20.89 -4.71
C ASP A 132 -8.57 19.35 -4.56
N GLY A 133 -9.55 18.71 -5.21
CA GLY A 133 -9.83 17.27 -5.07
C GLY A 133 -9.79 16.47 -6.39
N PRO A 134 -9.75 15.12 -6.36
CA PRO A 134 -9.71 14.23 -5.18
C PRO A 134 -8.45 14.32 -4.31
N HIS A 135 -8.64 14.01 -3.02
CA HIS A 135 -7.64 14.05 -1.95
C HIS A 135 -7.00 12.67 -1.71
N HIS A 136 -6.49 12.04 -2.78
CA HIS A 136 -5.79 10.75 -2.66
C HIS A 136 -4.65 10.82 -1.63
N ASP A 137 -4.44 9.72 -0.92
CA ASP A 137 -3.38 9.58 0.08
C ASP A 137 -3.41 10.64 1.21
N GLN A 138 -4.59 11.17 1.55
CA GLN A 138 -4.78 12.17 2.62
C GLN A 138 -5.97 11.80 3.51
N GLY A 139 -6.02 12.37 4.71
CA GLY A 139 -7.11 12.19 5.68
C GLY A 139 -6.84 11.05 6.66
N HIS A 140 -7.92 10.48 7.21
CA HIS A 140 -7.86 9.32 8.08
C HIS A 140 -8.71 8.19 7.50
N LEU A 141 -8.13 7.01 7.43
CA LEU A 141 -8.80 5.83 6.91
C LEU A 141 -9.61 5.19 8.04
N ASP A 142 -10.84 4.78 7.75
CA ASP A 142 -11.68 4.05 8.70
C ASP A 142 -11.89 2.58 8.26
N VAL A 143 -12.60 1.81 9.08
CA VAL A 143 -12.95 0.41 8.82
C VAL A 143 -13.74 0.31 7.52
N PRO A 144 -13.47 -0.69 6.65
CA PRO A 144 -14.29 -0.93 5.47
C PRO A 144 -15.78 -1.03 5.79
N LEU A 145 -16.60 -0.34 5.00
CA LEU A 145 -18.06 -0.18 5.21
C LEU A 145 -18.80 -1.52 5.29
N GLN A 146 -18.26 -2.57 4.67
CA GLN A 146 -18.84 -3.90 4.64
C GLN A 146 -18.51 -4.75 5.87
N LEU A 147 -17.61 -4.30 6.76
CA LEU A 147 -17.21 -5.03 7.95
C LEU A 147 -17.96 -4.49 9.17
N SER A 148 -18.61 -5.39 9.91
CA SER A 148 -19.28 -5.06 11.18
C SER A 148 -18.30 -5.15 12.36
N VAL A 149 -17.18 -4.45 12.26
CA VAL A 149 -16.17 -4.38 13.32
C VAL A 149 -15.83 -2.93 13.60
N ASP A 150 -15.61 -2.59 14.87
CA ASP A 150 -15.20 -1.23 15.25
C ASP A 150 -13.69 -1.16 15.40
N ALA A 151 -13.08 -0.09 14.90
CA ALA A 151 -11.69 0.26 15.16
C ALA A 151 -11.51 1.78 15.02
N PRO A 152 -10.53 2.39 15.70
CA PRO A 152 -10.26 3.82 15.54
C PRO A 152 -9.73 4.12 14.13
N PRO A 153 -10.06 5.28 13.54
CA PRO A 153 -9.48 5.72 12.28
C PRO A 153 -7.96 5.89 12.36
N GLU A 154 -7.28 5.63 11.24
CA GLU A 154 -5.82 5.68 11.13
C GLU A 154 -5.38 6.86 10.24
N CYS A 155 -4.45 7.69 10.73
CA CYS A 155 -3.91 8.81 9.97
C CYS A 155 -3.13 8.32 8.74
N ILE A 156 -3.54 8.73 7.54
CA ILE A 156 -2.94 8.22 6.29
C ILE A 156 -1.49 8.70 6.15
N ASP A 157 -1.16 9.93 6.55
CA ASP A 157 0.22 10.46 6.46
C ASP A 157 1.18 9.68 7.37
N ASP A 158 0.76 9.38 8.60
CA ASP A 158 1.54 8.56 9.54
C ASP A 158 1.77 7.15 9.00
N VAL A 159 0.74 6.54 8.40
CA VAL A 159 0.85 5.22 7.76
C VAL A 159 1.82 5.28 6.56
N LEU A 160 1.78 6.35 5.76
CA LEU A 160 2.60 6.51 4.56
C LEU A 160 4.09 6.69 4.86
N GLU A 161 4.41 7.45 5.91
CA GLU A 161 5.78 7.81 6.29
C GLU A 161 6.46 6.76 7.18
N ARG A 162 5.70 5.80 7.70
CA ARG A 162 6.23 4.78 8.61
C ARG A 162 7.36 3.96 7.97
N ASP A 163 8.45 3.80 8.71
CA ASP A 163 9.52 2.87 8.34
C ASP A 163 9.05 1.43 8.52
N LEU A 164 8.96 0.72 7.40
CA LEU A 164 8.51 -0.67 7.34
C LEU A 164 9.53 -1.66 7.91
N SER A 165 10.74 -1.22 8.27
CA SER A 165 11.76 -2.08 8.88
C SER A 165 11.66 -2.21 10.39
N GLN A 166 11.10 -1.22 11.07
CA GLN A 166 11.18 -1.12 12.53
C GLN A 166 9.99 -1.79 13.24
N ARG A 167 8.82 -1.82 12.58
CA ARG A 167 7.58 -2.37 13.12
C ARG A 167 6.68 -2.78 11.96
N LEU A 168 6.46 -4.09 11.80
CA LEU A 168 5.41 -4.57 10.89
C LEU A 168 4.11 -3.85 11.22
N LEU A 169 3.36 -3.45 10.19
CA LEU A 169 2.08 -2.74 10.36
C LEU A 169 1.09 -3.52 11.25
N MET A 170 1.28 -4.83 11.40
CA MET A 170 0.57 -5.69 12.36
C MET A 170 0.63 -5.17 13.81
N SER A 171 1.73 -4.53 14.20
CA SER A 171 1.97 -4.05 15.57
C SER A 171 1.43 -2.63 15.85
N ILE A 172 0.67 -2.05 14.91
CA ILE A 172 0.19 -0.67 15.02
C ILE A 172 -0.90 -0.51 16.07
N SER A 173 -1.79 -1.50 16.21
CA SER A 173 -2.80 -1.45 17.26
C SER A 173 -2.14 -1.66 18.61
N ALA A 174 -1.83 -0.57 19.30
CA ALA A 174 -1.42 -0.58 20.69
C ALA A 174 -2.55 -1.06 21.62
N ASP A 175 -3.78 -1.10 21.10
CA ASP A 175 -4.95 -1.54 21.81
C ASP A 175 -5.27 -3.00 21.49
N SER A 176 -5.10 -3.86 22.48
CA SER A 176 -5.39 -5.30 22.41
C SER A 176 -6.87 -5.61 22.18
N ARG A 177 -7.77 -4.60 22.24
CA ARG A 177 -9.20 -4.77 21.97
C ARG A 177 -9.49 -5.00 20.48
N TYR A 178 -8.59 -4.59 19.59
CA TYR A 178 -8.76 -4.76 18.15
C TYR A 178 -7.89 -5.91 17.64
N GLY A 179 -8.36 -6.55 16.55
CA GLY A 179 -7.56 -7.56 15.86
C GLY A 179 -6.19 -7.00 15.44
N SER A 180 -5.19 -7.88 15.36
CA SER A 180 -3.88 -7.56 14.78
C SER A 180 -3.75 -8.31 13.45
N PRO A 181 -3.59 -7.60 12.31
CA PRO A 181 -3.57 -6.14 12.17
C PRO A 181 -4.94 -5.48 12.40
N SER A 182 -4.94 -4.16 12.65
CA SER A 182 -6.16 -3.34 12.68
C SER A 182 -6.98 -3.58 11.40
N PRO A 183 -8.32 -3.77 11.49
CA PRO A 183 -9.14 -3.99 10.31
C PRO A 183 -9.05 -2.85 9.30
N VAL A 184 -8.81 -1.61 9.77
CA VAL A 184 -8.55 -0.41 8.96
C VAL A 184 -7.36 -0.61 8.02
N LEU A 185 -6.27 -1.21 8.52
CA LEU A 185 -5.00 -1.36 7.82
C LEU A 185 -4.83 -2.73 7.15
N SER A 186 -5.80 -3.64 7.26
CA SER A 186 -5.73 -5.02 6.77
C SER A 186 -5.24 -5.14 5.32
N SER A 187 -5.79 -4.32 4.43
CA SER A 187 -5.40 -4.20 3.02
C SER A 187 -3.92 -3.83 2.84
N ILE A 188 -3.44 -2.83 3.58
CA ILE A 188 -2.05 -2.36 3.52
C ILE A 188 -1.11 -3.42 4.08
N CYS A 189 -1.46 -4.00 5.24
CA CYS A 189 -0.69 -5.06 5.89
C CYS A 189 -0.48 -6.23 4.93
N ARG A 190 -1.53 -6.74 4.29
CA ARG A 190 -1.43 -7.84 3.31
C ARG A 190 -0.44 -7.51 2.19
N VAL A 191 -0.49 -6.31 1.62
CA VAL A 191 0.42 -5.90 0.54
C VAL A 191 1.86 -5.80 1.04
N THR A 192 2.09 -5.25 2.23
CA THR A 192 3.44 -5.17 2.81
C THR A 192 4.01 -6.53 3.21
N GLU A 193 3.20 -7.41 3.79
CA GLU A 193 3.60 -8.76 4.23
C GLU A 193 3.89 -9.68 3.05
N ALA A 194 3.10 -9.59 1.97
CA ALA A 194 3.38 -10.30 0.73
C ALA A 194 4.73 -9.92 0.10
N ARG A 195 5.40 -8.88 0.62
CA ARG A 195 6.70 -8.40 0.17
C ARG A 195 7.82 -8.66 1.16
N LEU A 196 7.58 -9.56 2.11
CA LEU A 196 8.58 -10.04 3.04
C LEU A 196 9.10 -11.41 2.61
N LEU A 197 10.38 -11.63 2.90
CA LEU A 197 11.09 -12.85 2.59
C LEU A 197 11.78 -13.37 3.84
N PHE A 198 11.48 -14.61 4.22
CA PHE A 198 12.04 -15.26 5.39
C PHE A 198 13.23 -16.14 5.01
N LEU A 199 14.41 -15.85 5.57
CA LEU A 199 15.67 -16.52 5.27
C LEU A 199 16.33 -17.09 6.53
N CYS A 200 16.97 -18.25 6.39
CA CYS A 200 17.88 -18.79 7.41
C CYS A 200 19.26 -18.11 7.31
N ASN A 201 20.08 -18.23 8.37
CA ASN A 201 21.45 -17.68 8.41
C ASN A 201 22.28 -18.06 7.17
N ALA A 202 22.15 -19.31 6.71
CA ALA A 202 22.91 -19.80 5.55
C ALA A 202 22.46 -19.14 4.23
N CYS A 203 21.14 -19.03 3.99
CA CYS A 203 20.61 -18.39 2.78
C CYS A 203 20.84 -16.88 2.79
N PHE A 204 20.74 -16.24 3.96
CA PHE A 204 21.02 -14.82 4.14
C PHE A 204 22.49 -14.49 3.84
N GLY A 205 23.45 -15.25 4.43
CA GLY A 205 24.88 -15.00 4.25
C GLY A 205 25.44 -15.34 2.87
N GLN A 206 24.80 -16.25 2.13
CA GLN A 206 25.26 -16.65 0.78
C GLN A 206 24.80 -15.67 -0.32
N GLY A 207 23.83 -14.79 -0.04
CA GLY A 207 23.25 -13.87 -1.03
C GLY A 207 22.41 -14.56 -2.11
N THR A 208 22.26 -15.88 -2.04
CA THR A 208 21.43 -16.68 -2.94
C THR A 208 20.86 -17.87 -2.16
N PRO A 209 19.53 -18.02 -2.05
CA PRO A 209 18.96 -19.23 -1.50
C PRO A 209 19.27 -20.41 -2.43
N LYS A 210 19.84 -21.48 -1.87
CA LYS A 210 20.05 -22.76 -2.57
C LYS A 210 18.71 -23.51 -2.64
N GLY A 211 17.76 -22.97 -3.41
CA GLY A 211 16.45 -23.55 -3.63
C GLY A 211 16.27 -24.01 -5.09
N PRO A 212 15.24 -24.83 -5.38
CA PRO A 212 14.96 -25.34 -6.72
C PRO A 212 14.61 -24.25 -7.76
N MET A 213 14.39 -23.00 -7.34
CA MET A 213 14.23 -21.88 -8.25
C MET A 213 15.59 -21.21 -8.53
N ALA A 214 16.31 -21.72 -9.53
CA ALA A 214 17.57 -21.11 -10.01
C ALA A 214 17.37 -19.78 -10.79
N THR A 215 16.13 -19.27 -10.85
CA THR A 215 15.75 -18.04 -11.57
C THR A 215 15.52 -16.86 -10.63
N TRP A 216 16.23 -16.80 -9.51
CA TRP A 216 16.25 -15.58 -8.71
C TRP A 216 16.78 -14.42 -9.56
N PRO A 217 16.16 -13.23 -9.48
CA PRO A 217 16.69 -12.07 -10.16
C PRO A 217 18.16 -11.93 -9.76
N GLN A 218 19.07 -11.97 -10.73
CA GLN A 218 20.53 -11.92 -10.52
C GLN A 218 21.03 -10.64 -9.81
N PHE A 219 20.11 -9.78 -9.37
CA PHE A 219 20.36 -8.48 -8.76
C PHE A 219 20.79 -8.53 -7.29
N ILE A 220 20.70 -9.69 -6.60
CA ILE A 220 21.29 -9.85 -5.26
C ILE A 220 22.79 -10.22 -5.40
N THR A 221 23.54 -9.40 -6.13
CA THR A 221 25.00 -9.55 -6.20
C THR A 221 25.61 -9.04 -4.90
N ARG A 222 25.90 -9.96 -3.94
CA ARG A 222 26.87 -9.95 -2.80
C ARG A 222 27.15 -8.65 -2.01
N SER A 223 26.46 -7.56 -2.31
CA SER A 223 26.51 -6.30 -1.58
C SER A 223 25.88 -6.59 -0.23
N ARG A 224 26.55 -6.20 0.85
CA ARG A 224 26.05 -6.41 2.22
C ARG A 224 24.58 -6.04 2.26
N ILE A 225 23.74 -6.95 2.76
CA ILE A 225 22.32 -6.69 2.98
C ILE A 225 22.25 -5.50 3.93
N ALA A 226 21.85 -4.35 3.38
CA ALA A 226 21.67 -3.13 4.16
C ALA A 226 20.38 -3.21 4.96
N GLU A 227 20.23 -2.35 5.97
CA GLU A 227 18.96 -2.20 6.66
C GLU A 227 17.88 -1.67 5.71
N CYS A 228 16.66 -2.19 5.82
CA CYS A 228 15.52 -1.66 5.10
C CYS A 228 15.11 -0.31 5.69
N HIS A 229 14.78 0.66 4.84
CA HIS A 229 14.17 1.94 5.23
C HIS A 229 13.04 2.33 4.26
N CYS A 230 12.30 1.33 3.80
CA CYS A 230 11.18 1.54 2.90
C CYS A 230 10.02 2.14 3.68
N THR A 231 9.35 3.11 3.06
CA THR A 231 8.05 3.62 3.51
C THR A 231 7.04 3.39 2.39
N LEU A 232 5.75 3.40 2.69
CA LEU A 232 4.71 3.28 1.67
C LEU A 232 4.76 4.49 0.72
N LYS A 233 5.04 5.69 1.24
CA LYS A 233 5.28 6.90 0.43
C LYS A 233 6.37 6.70 -0.61
N LYS A 234 7.56 6.22 -0.19
CA LYS A 234 8.66 5.93 -1.11
C LYS A 234 8.28 4.90 -2.18
N ARG A 235 7.40 3.96 -1.85
CA ARG A 235 7.07 2.81 -2.72
C ARG A 235 5.92 3.05 -3.67
N PHE A 236 4.95 3.87 -3.30
CA PHE A 236 3.74 4.12 -4.06
C PHE A 236 3.61 5.56 -4.54
N LEU A 237 4.03 6.55 -3.74
CA LEU A 237 3.82 7.97 -4.05
C LEU A 237 5.02 8.57 -4.78
N ASP A 238 6.23 8.37 -4.27
CA ASP A 238 7.45 8.92 -4.88
C ASP A 238 7.80 8.18 -6.17
N ARG A 239 7.44 6.89 -6.25
CA ARG A 239 7.54 6.08 -7.46
C ARG A 239 6.31 6.30 -8.31
N TRP A 240 6.42 7.14 -9.33
CA TRP A 240 5.36 7.34 -10.33
C TRP A 240 5.13 6.07 -11.17
N LEU A 241 4.37 5.11 -10.64
CA LEU A 241 4.15 3.80 -11.22
C LEU A 241 2.71 3.70 -11.75
N CYS A 242 2.55 3.39 -13.03
CA CYS A 242 1.21 3.18 -13.58
C CYS A 242 0.59 1.88 -13.07
N LEU A 243 -0.74 1.83 -12.99
CA LEU A 243 -1.45 0.67 -12.46
C LEU A 243 -1.18 -0.65 -13.20
N ARG A 244 -0.89 -0.61 -14.50
CA ARG A 244 -0.47 -1.81 -15.26
C ARG A 244 0.86 -2.37 -14.77
N CYS A 245 1.83 -1.49 -14.52
CA CYS A 245 3.12 -1.90 -14.00
C CYS A 245 3.02 -2.34 -12.54
N TYR A 246 2.15 -1.71 -11.75
CA TYR A 246 1.83 -2.19 -10.40
C TYR A 246 1.26 -3.62 -10.43
N LEU A 247 0.23 -3.89 -11.24
CA LEU A 247 -0.33 -5.25 -11.36
C LEU A 247 0.71 -6.28 -11.77
N HIS A 248 1.63 -5.92 -12.67
CA HIS A 248 2.73 -6.81 -13.05
C HIS A 248 3.72 -7.05 -11.90
N GLU A 249 4.10 -5.99 -11.16
CA GLU A 249 4.94 -6.09 -9.96
C GLU A 249 4.26 -6.99 -8.92
N ASP A 250 3.00 -6.76 -8.64
CA ASP A 250 2.20 -7.50 -7.65
C ASP A 250 1.97 -8.96 -8.03
N SER A 251 1.71 -9.23 -9.32
CA SER A 251 1.60 -10.60 -9.84
C SER A 251 2.93 -11.35 -9.73
N ALA A 252 4.05 -10.70 -10.05
CA ALA A 252 5.37 -11.30 -9.94
C ALA A 252 5.72 -11.64 -8.48
N ILE A 253 5.39 -10.74 -7.55
CA ILE A 253 5.52 -10.96 -6.11
C ILE A 253 4.65 -12.13 -5.66
N THR A 254 3.37 -12.15 -6.05
CA THR A 254 2.42 -13.21 -5.67
C THR A 254 2.87 -14.58 -6.15
N VAL A 255 3.28 -14.70 -7.41
CA VAL A 255 3.83 -15.96 -7.95
C VAL A 255 5.06 -16.38 -7.16
N PHE A 256 5.95 -15.43 -6.86
CA PHE A 256 7.16 -15.70 -6.12
C PHE A 256 6.89 -16.16 -4.68
N THR A 257 5.99 -15.48 -3.96
CA THR A 257 5.65 -15.80 -2.56
C THR A 257 4.73 -17.01 -2.43
N SER A 258 3.99 -17.42 -3.45
CA SER A 258 3.17 -18.64 -3.42
C SER A 258 3.99 -19.93 -3.20
N PHE A 259 5.30 -19.89 -3.47
CA PHE A 259 6.24 -20.98 -3.21
C PHE A 259 7.03 -20.80 -1.91
N MET A 260 6.80 -19.68 -1.19
CA MET A 260 7.55 -19.34 0.00
C MET A 260 6.83 -19.82 1.25
N PRO A 261 7.59 -20.29 2.25
CA PRO A 261 7.01 -20.49 3.57
C PRO A 261 6.46 -19.16 4.11
N THR A 262 5.30 -19.22 4.75
CA THR A 262 4.72 -18.03 5.41
C THR A 262 5.43 -17.78 6.74
N ARG A 263 5.26 -16.58 7.30
CA ARG A 263 5.77 -16.23 8.64
C ARG A 263 5.44 -17.31 9.68
N ASP A 264 4.22 -17.83 9.64
CA ASP A 264 3.70 -18.81 10.60
C ASP A 264 4.45 -20.15 10.56
N THR A 265 5.06 -20.49 9.44
CA THR A 265 5.89 -21.70 9.35
C THR A 265 7.23 -21.56 10.05
N GLY A 266 7.75 -20.34 10.19
CA GLY A 266 9.11 -20.10 10.68
C GLY A 266 10.21 -20.71 9.80
N LEU A 267 9.92 -21.10 8.55
CA LEU A 267 10.87 -21.78 7.66
C LEU A 267 11.40 -20.84 6.57
N CYS A 268 12.65 -21.09 6.18
CA CYS A 268 13.28 -20.57 4.99
C CYS A 268 12.92 -21.46 3.79
N LEU A 269 13.03 -20.92 2.58
CA LEU A 269 12.90 -21.69 1.33
C LEU A 269 13.75 -22.97 1.24
N CYS A 270 14.90 -23.03 1.91
CA CYS A 270 15.75 -24.23 1.92
C CYS A 270 15.30 -25.27 2.97
N GLY A 271 14.19 -25.05 3.65
CA GLY A 271 13.70 -25.87 4.77
C GLY A 271 14.40 -25.60 6.12
N GLY A 272 15.41 -24.73 6.16
CA GLY A 272 16.05 -24.33 7.42
C GLY A 272 15.19 -23.34 8.21
N VAL A 273 15.46 -23.17 9.50
CA VAL A 273 14.74 -22.19 10.34
C VAL A 273 15.02 -20.76 9.85
N ALA A 274 13.97 -19.99 9.57
CA ALA A 274 14.11 -18.59 9.22
C ALA A 274 14.45 -17.76 10.45
N CYS A 275 15.48 -16.93 10.33
CA CYS A 275 15.94 -16.01 11.37
C CYS A 275 16.19 -14.60 10.85
N HIS A 276 15.94 -14.37 9.56
CA HIS A 276 16.04 -13.06 8.91
C HIS A 276 14.79 -12.80 8.10
N THR A 277 14.31 -11.57 8.16
CA THR A 277 13.25 -11.07 7.28
C THR A 277 13.84 -10.02 6.36
N VAL A 278 13.61 -10.15 5.06
CA VAL A 278 14.12 -9.26 4.01
C VAL A 278 12.96 -8.63 3.25
N CYS A 279 13.05 -7.34 2.97
CA CYS A 279 12.06 -6.63 2.19
C CYS A 279 12.32 -6.83 0.68
N LEU A 280 11.37 -7.42 -0.06
CA LEU A 280 11.49 -7.67 -1.50
C LEU A 280 11.61 -6.40 -2.36
N TRP A 281 11.29 -5.25 -1.78
CA TRP A 281 11.35 -3.97 -2.47
C TRP A 281 12.76 -3.35 -2.53
N CYS A 282 13.56 -3.46 -1.46
CA CYS A 282 14.93 -2.95 -1.41
C CYS A 282 15.98 -4.05 -1.20
N TRP A 283 15.56 -5.27 -0.92
CA TRP A 283 16.40 -6.38 -0.49
C TRP A 283 17.16 -6.11 0.81
N GLY A 284 16.72 -5.13 1.60
CA GLY A 284 17.28 -4.83 2.90
C GLY A 284 16.66 -5.69 4.01
N SER A 285 17.42 -5.96 5.06
CA SER A 285 16.97 -6.68 6.25
C SER A 285 16.09 -5.80 7.13
N LEU A 286 15.06 -6.37 7.73
CA LEU A 286 14.25 -5.70 8.75
C LEU A 286 14.92 -5.85 10.13
N VAL A 287 14.77 -4.85 10.99
CA VAL A 287 15.35 -4.85 12.35
C VAL A 287 14.30 -5.32 13.34
N GLY A 288 14.62 -6.34 14.14
CA GLY A 288 13.82 -6.64 15.34
C GLY A 288 13.02 -7.94 15.36
N ASP A 289 13.21 -8.86 14.43
CA ASP A 289 12.65 -10.23 14.55
C ASP A 289 13.52 -11.12 15.46
N ASP A 290 13.86 -10.66 16.67
CA ASP A 290 14.50 -11.48 17.73
C ASP A 290 13.51 -12.52 18.31
N HIS A 291 12.63 -13.09 17.49
CA HIS A 291 11.76 -14.22 17.87
C HIS A 291 12.55 -15.54 18.06
N GLY A 292 13.86 -15.51 17.85
CA GLY A 292 14.74 -16.68 17.94
C GLY A 292 14.99 -17.24 19.34
N ASN A 293 14.40 -16.71 20.41
CA ASN A 293 14.72 -17.13 21.78
C ASN A 293 13.57 -17.73 22.61
N GLU A 294 12.32 -17.72 22.12
CA GLU A 294 11.21 -18.34 22.87
C GLU A 294 10.78 -19.73 22.34
N LEU A 295 11.00 -20.05 21.05
CA LEU A 295 10.65 -21.37 20.49
C LEU A 295 11.75 -22.44 20.64
N SER A 296 12.98 -22.09 21.02
CA SER A 296 14.05 -23.07 21.28
C SER A 296 13.91 -23.80 22.61
N ALA A 297 12.94 -23.42 23.47
CA ALA A 297 12.75 -24.01 24.79
C ALA A 297 11.75 -25.17 24.84
N ALA A 298 11.15 -25.58 23.71
CA ALA A 298 10.07 -26.56 23.69
C ALA A 298 10.32 -27.78 22.76
N ILE A 299 11.57 -28.14 22.50
CA ILE A 299 11.86 -29.49 21.99
C ILE A 299 12.05 -30.40 23.21
N PRO A 300 11.12 -31.33 23.50
CA PRO A 300 11.35 -32.35 24.51
C PRO A 300 12.53 -33.18 24.02
N THR A 301 13.64 -33.13 24.73
CA THR A 301 14.65 -34.17 24.60
C THR A 301 14.02 -35.44 25.17
N ASP A 302 13.58 -36.34 24.30
CA ASP A 302 13.22 -37.69 24.71
C ASP A 302 14.43 -38.29 25.41
N ASN A 303 14.36 -38.37 26.74
CA ASN A 303 15.28 -39.15 27.54
C ASN A 303 15.07 -40.61 27.16
N GLU A 304 16.00 -41.16 26.39
CA GLU A 304 16.22 -42.59 26.30
C GLU A 304 16.65 -43.11 27.68
N ASP A 305 15.68 -43.40 28.54
CA ASP A 305 15.91 -44.23 29.71
C ASP A 305 16.14 -45.67 29.23
N SER A 306 17.42 -46.06 29.33
CA SER A 306 17.88 -47.43 29.21
C SER A 306 17.37 -48.24 30.39
N SER A 307 16.59 -49.29 30.14
CA SER A 307 16.45 -50.48 31.00
C SER A 307 15.93 -51.66 30.19
#